data_AF-A0A965GUD9-F1
#
_entry.id   AF-A0A965GUD9-F1
#
_cell.length_a   1.000
_cell.length_b   1.000
_cell.length_c   1.000
_cell.angle_alpha   90.00
_cell.angle_beta   90.00
_cell.angle_gamma   90.00
#
_symmetry.space_group_name_H-M   'P 1'
#
loop_
_entity.id
_entity.type
_entity.pdbx_description
1 polymer ?
#
loop_
_entity_poly.entity_id
_entity_poly.type
_entity_poly.pdbx_seq_one_letter_code
_entity_poly.pdbx_strand_id
1 'polypeptide(L)'
;MNINLPALAQKTNANLTHVERIVLNKDNRIIKIGFQAAYTQIYNVITAIFPLFGIDGTKEYYMETADYIGRNYKLISPEEIRTAFELYSTSQLDLDEDVKFYGKINIHTLGKIINSYILWRNKITYVIEKEKAEKLEQDILEKKREILSREYDKDFENKLKNFTSDDFNDVPIYWYDIAVRLGYLNWEEGEKEKLWEEAKQLALQEKPESDAMIDRKAHLKKIAEGNIPRARVIAFKLAVFKKIIKFTLDGK
;
A
#
# COMPACT_ATOMS: atom_id res chain seq x y z
N MET A 1 10.13 -9.52 1.88
CA MET A 1 9.26 -8.39 1.51
C MET A 1 10.17 -7.31 0.92
N ASN A 2 10.11 -7.06 -0.39
CA ASN A 2 10.98 -6.05 -1.03
C ASN A 2 10.39 -4.66 -0.77
N ILE A 3 11.01 -3.91 0.15
CA ILE A 3 10.69 -2.49 0.38
C ILE A 3 11.30 -1.70 -0.77
N ASN A 4 10.53 -0.84 -1.44
CA ASN A 4 11.08 0.03 -2.48
C ASN A 4 11.80 1.23 -1.83
N LEU A 5 13.08 1.03 -1.52
CA LEU A 5 13.91 2.03 -0.82
C LEU A 5 14.04 3.36 -1.60
N PRO A 6 14.22 3.37 -2.94
CA PRO A 6 14.20 4.60 -3.72
C PRO A 6 12.92 5.43 -3.58
N ALA A 7 11.74 4.79 -3.65
CA ALA A 7 10.46 5.48 -3.50
C ALA A 7 10.27 6.05 -2.08
N LEU A 8 10.74 5.30 -1.07
CA LEU A 8 10.71 5.73 0.33
C LEU A 8 11.61 6.96 0.58
N ALA A 9 12.82 6.96 0.00
CA ALA A 9 13.75 8.08 0.07
C ALA A 9 13.14 9.36 -0.51
N GLN A 10 12.47 9.26 -1.66
CA GLN A 10 11.75 10.39 -2.26
C GLN A 10 10.61 10.90 -1.35
N LYS A 11 9.76 10.00 -0.82
CA LYS A 11 8.64 10.38 0.07
C LYS A 11 9.09 11.09 1.35
N THR A 12 10.28 10.78 1.82
CA THR A 12 10.83 11.29 3.09
C THR A 12 11.83 12.43 2.88
N ASN A 13 12.10 12.82 1.62
CA ASN A 13 13.19 13.73 1.24
C ASN A 13 14.54 13.32 1.87
N ALA A 14 14.76 12.02 2.04
CA ALA A 14 15.96 11.47 2.66
C ALA A 14 16.91 10.93 1.60
N ASN A 15 18.21 10.90 1.91
CA ASN A 15 19.18 10.20 1.08
C ASN A 15 18.91 8.68 1.12
N LEU A 16 18.89 8.04 -0.05
CA LEU A 16 18.68 6.59 -0.21
C LEU A 16 19.63 5.77 0.67
N THR A 17 20.91 6.15 0.72
CA THR A 17 21.92 5.42 1.52
C THR A 17 21.61 5.47 3.01
N HIS A 18 21.05 6.58 3.51
CA HIS A 18 20.65 6.68 4.91
C HIS A 18 19.42 5.83 5.21
N VAL A 19 18.45 5.78 4.28
CA VAL A 19 17.27 4.92 4.38
C VAL A 19 17.68 3.45 4.40
N GLU A 20 18.60 3.04 3.52
CA GLU A 20 19.19 1.69 3.50
C GLU A 20 19.84 1.35 4.85
N ARG A 21 20.69 2.24 5.39
CA ARG A 21 21.35 2.04 6.68
C ARG A 21 20.36 1.87 7.83
N ILE A 22 19.25 2.61 7.86
CA ILE A 22 18.20 2.46 8.89
C ILE A 22 17.58 1.06 8.83
N VAL A 23 17.28 0.58 7.63
CA VAL A 23 16.66 -0.74 7.44
C VAL A 23 17.64 -1.84 7.82
N LEU A 24 18.89 -1.77 7.35
CA LEU A 24 19.92 -2.77 7.60
C LEU A 24 20.31 -2.87 9.07
N ASN A 25 20.39 -1.73 9.78
CA ASN A 25 20.83 -1.71 11.16
C ASN A 25 19.69 -1.90 12.19
N LYS A 26 18.44 -2.13 11.74
CA LYS A 26 17.31 -2.38 12.66
C LYS A 26 17.55 -3.58 13.57
N ASP A 27 18.28 -4.59 13.11
CA ASP A 27 18.62 -5.78 13.89
C ASP A 27 19.88 -5.61 14.75
N ASN A 28 20.67 -4.57 14.48
CA ASN A 28 21.88 -4.21 15.23
C ASN A 28 21.61 -3.17 16.34
N ARG A 29 20.34 -2.89 16.65
CA ARG A 29 20.00 -1.97 17.75
C ARG A 29 20.54 -2.50 19.08
N ILE A 30 20.96 -1.59 19.95
CA ILE A 30 21.60 -1.90 21.24
C ILE A 30 20.77 -2.91 22.05
N ILE A 31 19.44 -2.76 22.08
CA ILE A 31 18.54 -3.68 22.78
C ILE A 31 18.58 -5.12 22.24
N LYS A 32 18.90 -5.32 20.96
CA LYS A 32 18.92 -6.63 20.30
C LYS A 32 20.27 -7.32 20.43
N ILE A 33 21.37 -6.58 20.26
CA ILE A 33 22.72 -7.14 20.33
C ILE A 33 23.25 -7.27 21.76
N GLY A 34 22.59 -6.63 22.72
CA GLY A 34 22.97 -6.64 24.13
C GLY A 34 24.03 -5.60 24.48
N PHE A 35 24.05 -5.19 25.75
CA PHE A 35 24.85 -4.05 26.22
C PHE A 35 26.36 -4.24 25.98
N GLN A 36 26.91 -5.42 26.25
CA GLN A 36 28.35 -5.65 26.13
C GLN A 36 28.85 -5.56 24.68
N ALA A 37 28.11 -6.14 23.72
CA ALA A 37 28.44 -6.04 22.31
C ALA A 37 28.25 -4.61 21.79
N ALA A 38 27.16 -3.97 22.19
CA ALA A 38 26.88 -2.57 21.89
C ALA A 38 27.98 -1.64 22.39
N TYR A 39 28.40 -1.78 23.65
CA TYR A 39 29.43 -0.94 24.28
C TYR A 39 30.71 -0.89 23.45
N THR A 40 31.24 -2.07 23.08
CA THR A 40 32.46 -2.18 22.27
C THR A 40 32.30 -1.50 20.91
N GLN A 41 31.16 -1.70 20.25
CA GLN A 41 30.91 -1.09 18.94
C GLN A 41 30.74 0.42 19.04
N ILE A 42 30.01 0.92 20.05
CA ILE A 42 29.83 2.35 20.30
C ILE A 42 31.18 2.99 20.56
N TYR A 43 31.99 2.41 21.46
CA TYR A 43 33.34 2.88 21.78
C TYR A 43 34.19 3.03 20.51
N ASN A 44 34.20 2.03 19.64
CA ASN A 44 34.93 2.07 18.38
C ASN A 44 34.40 3.17 17.44
N VAL A 45 33.07 3.32 17.34
CA VAL A 45 32.46 4.37 16.52
C VAL A 45 32.88 5.74 17.03
N ILE A 46 32.65 6.05 18.31
CA ILE A 46 32.93 7.39 18.86
C ILE A 46 34.41 7.73 18.84
N THR A 47 35.31 6.75 19.07
CA THR A 47 36.77 6.97 18.99
C THR A 47 37.19 7.33 17.57
N ALA A 48 36.49 6.81 16.56
CA ALA A 48 36.77 7.14 15.16
C ALA A 48 36.15 8.48 14.73
N ILE A 49 34.94 8.80 15.20
CA ILE A 49 34.22 9.99 14.71
C ILE A 49 34.51 11.26 15.51
N PHE A 50 34.63 11.21 16.83
CA PHE A 50 34.76 12.40 17.67
C PHE A 50 35.95 13.30 17.30
N PRO A 51 37.16 12.77 17.00
CA PRO A 51 38.28 13.62 16.57
C PRO A 51 37.98 14.45 15.31
N LEU A 52 37.14 13.94 14.39
CA LEU A 52 36.75 14.67 13.17
C LEU A 52 35.89 15.91 13.48
N PHE A 53 35.28 15.96 14.66
CA PHE A 53 34.48 17.07 15.15
C PHE A 53 35.25 17.95 16.16
N GLY A 54 36.58 17.77 16.25
CA GLY A 54 37.43 18.50 17.21
C GLY A 54 37.15 18.12 18.67
N ILE A 55 36.66 16.89 18.90
CA ILE A 55 36.41 16.36 20.23
C ILE A 55 37.54 15.38 20.55
N ASP A 56 38.49 15.84 21.35
CA ASP A 56 39.57 15.01 21.85
C ASP A 56 39.26 14.53 23.27
N GLY A 57 39.64 13.29 23.58
CA GLY A 57 39.33 12.66 24.86
C GLY A 57 40.34 11.61 25.25
N THR A 58 40.46 11.36 26.55
CA THR A 58 41.21 10.21 27.06
C THR A 58 40.44 8.92 26.84
N LYS A 59 41.10 7.77 27.04
CA LYS A 59 40.45 6.46 26.97
C LYS A 59 39.23 6.38 27.91
N GLU A 60 39.39 6.86 29.14
CA GLU A 60 38.34 6.85 30.17
C GLU A 60 37.13 7.68 29.72
N TYR A 61 37.37 8.83 29.10
CA TYR A 61 36.30 9.67 28.54
C TYR A 61 35.48 8.95 27.46
N TYR A 62 36.15 8.26 26.52
CA TYR A 62 35.46 7.47 25.51
C TYR A 62 34.71 6.29 26.13
N MET A 63 35.30 5.63 27.14
CA MET A 63 34.67 4.53 27.86
C MET A 63 33.37 4.97 28.56
N GLU A 64 33.40 6.08 29.29
CA GLU A 64 32.23 6.65 29.98
C GLU A 64 31.16 7.10 28.99
N THR A 65 31.57 7.72 27.87
CA THR A 65 30.63 8.15 26.83
C THR A 65 29.94 6.95 26.17
N ALA A 66 30.69 5.87 25.90
CA ALA A 66 30.13 4.65 25.34
C ALA A 66 29.16 3.96 26.30
N ASP A 67 29.47 3.93 27.60
CA ASP A 67 28.58 3.41 28.65
C ASP A 67 27.28 4.23 28.71
N TYR A 68 27.40 5.56 28.76
CA TYR A 68 26.25 6.47 28.76
C TYR A 68 25.34 6.24 27.54
N ILE A 69 25.91 6.18 26.33
CA ILE A 69 25.11 5.96 25.13
C ILE A 69 24.42 4.59 25.18
N GLY A 70 25.17 3.54 25.52
CA GLY A 70 24.67 2.16 25.55
C GLY A 70 23.52 1.96 26.54
N ARG A 71 23.53 2.67 27.68
CA ARG A 71 22.46 2.58 28.68
C ARG A 71 21.21 3.37 28.30
N ASN A 72 21.38 4.55 27.72
CA ASN A 72 20.29 5.50 27.51
C ASN A 72 19.61 5.38 26.14
N TYR A 73 20.32 4.94 25.10
CA TYR A 73 19.80 4.92 23.73
C TYR A 73 19.53 3.51 23.20
N LYS A 74 18.77 2.69 23.93
CA LYS A 74 18.56 1.26 23.59
C LYS A 74 17.98 0.99 22.19
N LEU A 75 17.29 1.97 21.60
CA LEU A 75 16.61 1.86 20.30
C LEU A 75 17.44 2.35 19.10
N ILE A 76 18.70 2.75 19.30
CA ILE A 76 19.64 3.03 18.20
C ILE A 76 20.62 1.88 18.08
N SER A 77 21.18 1.70 16.89
CA SER A 77 22.36 0.86 16.66
C SER A 77 23.65 1.69 16.75
N PRO A 78 24.80 1.07 16.99
CA PRO A 78 26.08 1.78 17.03
C PRO A 78 26.39 2.54 15.74
N GLU A 79 26.07 1.98 14.57
CA GLU A 79 26.33 2.64 13.27
C GLU A 79 25.38 3.83 13.01
N GLU A 80 24.19 3.82 13.60
CA GLU A 80 23.29 4.98 13.56
C GLU A 80 23.88 6.19 14.31
N ILE A 81 24.80 5.99 15.26
CA ILE A 81 25.52 7.11 15.90
C ILE A 81 26.39 7.82 14.87
N ARG A 82 27.13 7.07 14.03
CA ARG A 82 27.90 7.67 12.93
C ARG A 82 26.99 8.46 12.00
N THR A 83 25.88 7.86 11.60
CA THR A 83 24.91 8.50 10.70
C THR A 83 24.32 9.77 11.33
N ALA A 84 24.06 9.78 12.64
CA ALA A 84 23.61 10.98 13.36
C ALA A 84 24.61 12.12 13.25
N PHE A 85 25.91 11.83 13.41
CA PHE A 85 26.97 12.83 13.28
C PHE A 85 27.20 13.29 11.83
N GLU A 86 27.05 12.42 10.84
CA GLU A 86 27.07 12.78 9.41
C GLU A 86 25.90 13.70 9.02
N LEU A 87 24.70 13.40 9.49
CA LEU A 87 23.52 14.24 9.26
C LEU A 87 23.63 15.59 9.99
N TYR A 88 24.24 15.58 11.18
CA TYR A 88 24.56 16.80 11.90
C TYR A 88 25.57 17.68 11.13
N SER A 89 26.68 17.11 10.64
CA SER A 89 27.72 17.88 9.93
C SER A 89 27.23 18.50 8.63
N THR A 90 26.20 17.91 8.02
CA THR A 90 25.58 18.37 6.77
C THR A 90 24.32 19.22 7.00
N SER A 91 24.03 19.59 8.25
CA SER A 91 22.85 20.39 8.63
C SER A 91 21.52 19.78 8.18
N GLN A 92 21.44 18.45 8.14
CA GLN A 92 20.23 17.69 7.78
C GLN A 92 19.38 17.31 9.00
N LEU A 93 19.90 17.53 10.21
CA LEU A 93 19.13 17.40 11.45
C LEU A 93 18.48 18.73 11.83
N ASP A 94 17.23 18.66 12.26
CA ASP A 94 16.52 19.77 12.86
C ASP A 94 16.97 19.91 14.32
N LEU A 95 17.74 20.95 14.60
CA LEU A 95 18.29 21.26 15.92
C LEU A 95 17.83 22.66 16.31
N ASP A 96 17.26 22.79 17.51
CA ASP A 96 16.69 24.06 18.00
C ASP A 96 17.74 25.17 18.20
N GLU A 97 19.03 24.82 18.23
CA GLU A 97 20.14 25.73 18.50
C GLU A 97 21.38 25.35 17.68
N ASP A 98 22.24 26.36 17.43
CA ASP A 98 23.59 26.19 16.90
C ASP A 98 24.45 25.37 17.88
N VAL A 99 24.40 24.05 17.71
CA VAL A 99 25.28 23.13 18.43
C VAL A 99 26.71 23.35 17.95
N LYS A 100 27.64 23.59 18.88
CA LYS A 100 29.08 23.73 18.60
C LYS A 100 29.88 22.90 19.61
N PHE A 101 30.97 22.31 19.13
CA PHE A 101 31.93 21.61 19.99
C PHE A 101 33.10 22.55 20.29
N TYR A 102 33.43 22.71 21.58
CA TYR A 102 34.54 23.54 22.06
C TYR A 102 35.64 22.67 22.67
N GLY A 103 36.13 21.67 21.93
CA GLY A 103 37.24 20.79 22.36
C GLY A 103 36.85 19.66 23.33
N LYS A 104 35.64 19.66 23.90
CA LYS A 104 35.09 18.58 24.72
C LYS A 104 33.61 18.37 24.40
N ILE A 105 33.13 17.12 24.42
CA ILE A 105 31.70 16.86 24.28
C ILE A 105 30.99 17.21 25.57
N ASN A 106 29.91 17.97 25.45
CA ASN A 106 28.88 18.03 26.48
C ASN A 106 27.91 16.88 26.20
N ILE A 107 27.64 16.02 27.19
CA ILE A 107 26.65 14.93 27.05
C ILE A 107 25.29 15.47 26.62
N HIS A 108 24.93 16.70 27.03
CA HIS A 108 23.74 17.39 26.56
C HIS A 108 23.77 17.62 25.04
N THR A 109 24.90 18.05 24.50
CA THR A 109 25.11 18.25 23.07
C THR A 109 25.03 16.94 22.29
N LEU A 110 25.68 15.88 22.80
CA LEU A 110 25.57 14.54 22.25
C LEU A 110 24.11 14.07 22.22
N GLY A 111 23.38 14.30 23.31
CA GLY A 111 21.99 13.95 23.43
C GLY A 111 21.09 14.70 22.45
N LYS A 112 21.34 16.00 22.21
CA LYS A 112 20.65 16.78 21.17
C LYS A 112 20.81 16.14 19.79
N ILE A 113 22.05 15.83 19.38
CA ILE A 113 22.33 15.21 18.08
C ILE A 113 21.64 13.85 17.94
N ILE A 114 21.82 12.95 18.91
CA ILE A 114 21.23 11.61 18.85
C ILE A 114 19.68 11.68 18.87
N ASN A 115 19.09 12.57 19.67
CA ASN A 115 17.65 12.73 19.73
C ASN A 115 17.07 13.30 18.43
N SER A 116 17.70 14.32 17.84
CA SER A 116 17.27 14.85 16.54
C SER A 116 17.38 13.79 15.45
N TYR A 117 18.43 12.97 15.46
CA TYR A 117 18.52 11.80 14.58
C TYR A 117 17.36 10.82 14.80
N ILE A 118 17.04 10.48 16.05
CA ILE A 118 15.93 9.57 16.38
C ILE A 118 14.60 10.10 15.81
N LEU A 119 14.33 11.40 15.97
CA LEU A 119 13.13 12.04 15.44
C LEU A 119 13.11 11.98 13.90
N TRP A 120 14.22 12.32 13.26
CA TRP A 120 14.38 12.23 11.81
C TRP A 120 14.13 10.80 11.28
N ARG A 121 14.78 9.81 11.88
CA ARG A 121 14.61 8.39 11.53
C ARG A 121 13.19 7.89 11.79
N ASN A 122 12.53 8.35 12.84
CA ASN A 122 11.16 7.93 13.15
C ASN A 122 10.19 8.35 12.03
N LYS A 123 10.41 9.48 11.36
CA LYS A 123 9.63 9.88 10.16
C LYS A 123 9.75 8.83 9.05
N ILE A 124 10.96 8.33 8.80
CA ILE A 124 11.21 7.29 7.79
C ILE A 124 10.58 5.96 8.21
N THR A 125 10.78 5.56 9.47
CA THR A 125 10.27 4.30 10.00
C THR A 125 8.75 4.25 9.95
N TYR A 126 8.08 5.37 10.26
CA TYR A 126 6.62 5.49 10.16
C TYR A 126 6.10 5.20 8.75
N VAL A 127 6.74 5.77 7.72
CA VAL A 127 6.33 5.54 6.32
C VAL A 127 6.50 4.06 5.94
N ILE A 128 7.62 3.43 6.36
CA ILE A 128 7.84 1.98 6.14
C ILE A 128 6.73 1.15 6.79
N GLU A 129 6.37 1.45 8.03
CA GLU A 129 5.38 0.68 8.79
C GLU A 129 3.97 0.88 8.22
N LYS A 130 3.65 2.09 7.78
CA LYS A 130 2.40 2.41 7.09
C LYS A 130 2.24 1.63 5.80
N GLU A 131 3.25 1.63 4.91
CA GLU A 131 3.18 0.88 3.64
C GLU A 131 3.02 -0.63 3.86
N LYS A 132 3.68 -1.17 4.90
CA LYS A 132 3.53 -2.59 5.26
C LYS A 132 2.12 -2.91 5.75
N ALA A 133 1.53 -2.03 6.56
CA ALA A 133 0.19 -2.19 7.08
C ALA A 133 -0.86 -2.14 5.95
N GLU A 134 -0.75 -1.14 5.05
CA GLU A 134 -1.65 -1.00 3.90
C GLU A 134 -1.59 -2.23 2.98
N LYS A 135 -0.39 -2.74 2.70
CA LYS A 135 -0.24 -3.95 1.88
C LYS A 135 -0.83 -5.18 2.55
N LEU A 136 -0.60 -5.36 3.85
CA LEU A 136 -1.20 -6.47 4.60
C LEU A 136 -2.73 -6.40 4.59
N GLU A 137 -3.29 -5.20 4.74
CA GLU A 137 -4.73 -4.97 4.67
C GLU A 137 -5.30 -5.31 3.29
N GLN A 138 -4.62 -4.91 2.21
CA GLN A 138 -4.99 -5.27 0.84
C GLN A 138 -4.96 -6.79 0.63
N ASP A 139 -3.89 -7.48 1.06
CA ASP A 139 -3.77 -8.93 0.94
C ASP A 139 -4.89 -9.66 1.72
N ILE A 140 -5.27 -9.15 2.91
CA ILE A 140 -6.39 -9.70 3.70
C ILE A 140 -7.72 -9.49 2.96
N LEU A 141 -7.93 -8.30 2.41
CA LEU A 141 -9.17 -7.94 1.73
C LEU A 141 -9.34 -8.71 0.43
N GLU A 142 -8.25 -8.94 -0.32
CA GLU A 142 -8.23 -9.79 -1.50
C GLU A 142 -8.55 -11.24 -1.15
N LYS A 143 -7.91 -11.82 -0.13
CA LYS A 143 -8.24 -13.17 0.37
C LYS A 143 -9.71 -13.30 0.79
N LYS A 144 -10.26 -12.29 1.48
CA LYS A 144 -11.68 -12.27 1.84
C LYS A 144 -12.58 -12.25 0.59
N ARG A 145 -12.24 -11.43 -0.41
CA ARG A 145 -12.97 -11.37 -1.68
C ARG A 145 -12.91 -12.70 -2.43
N GLU A 146 -11.76 -13.38 -2.44
CA GLU A 146 -11.62 -14.70 -3.05
C GLU A 146 -12.50 -15.74 -2.35
N ILE A 147 -12.51 -15.77 -1.01
CA ILE A 147 -13.35 -16.70 -0.25
C ILE A 147 -14.84 -16.44 -0.56
N LEU A 148 -15.27 -15.17 -0.48
CA LEU A 148 -16.65 -14.79 -0.80
C LEU A 148 -17.02 -15.13 -2.24
N SER A 149 -16.11 -14.91 -3.21
CA SER A 149 -16.35 -15.30 -4.61
C SER A 149 -16.52 -16.81 -4.75
N ARG A 150 -15.70 -17.62 -4.05
CA ARG A 150 -15.82 -19.08 -4.10
C ARG A 150 -17.09 -19.60 -3.45
N GLU A 151 -17.50 -19.01 -2.33
CA GLU A 151 -18.79 -19.32 -1.69
C GLU A 151 -19.96 -18.96 -2.61
N TYR A 152 -19.89 -17.80 -3.25
CA TYR A 152 -20.89 -17.35 -4.20
C TYR A 152 -20.96 -18.27 -5.44
N ASP A 153 -19.81 -18.71 -5.96
CA ASP A 153 -19.73 -19.64 -7.09
C ASP A 153 -20.36 -21.00 -6.75
N LYS A 154 -20.14 -21.52 -5.54
CA LYS A 154 -20.76 -22.77 -5.08
C LYS A 154 -22.28 -22.67 -4.99
N ASP A 155 -22.81 -21.52 -4.59
CA ASP A 155 -24.24 -21.29 -4.45
C ASP A 155 -24.90 -20.80 -5.75
N PHE A 156 -24.13 -20.62 -6.83
CA PHE A 156 -24.63 -20.04 -8.07
C PHE A 156 -25.78 -20.84 -8.69
N GLU A 157 -25.72 -22.17 -8.67
CA GLU A 157 -26.81 -23.03 -9.15
C GLU A 157 -28.11 -22.84 -8.37
N ASN A 158 -28.04 -22.71 -7.05
CA ASN A 158 -29.23 -22.48 -6.23
C ASN A 158 -29.85 -21.12 -6.56
N LYS A 159 -29.01 -20.10 -6.79
CA LYS A 159 -29.48 -18.77 -7.20
C LYS A 159 -30.14 -18.77 -8.57
N LEU A 160 -29.60 -19.52 -9.53
CA LEU A 160 -30.24 -19.72 -10.83
C LEU A 160 -31.60 -20.41 -10.68
N LYS A 161 -31.70 -21.48 -9.88
CA LYS A 161 -32.96 -22.23 -9.65
C LYS A 161 -34.03 -21.41 -8.94
N ASN A 162 -33.62 -20.51 -8.04
CA ASN A 162 -34.51 -19.66 -7.25
C ASN A 162 -34.77 -18.29 -7.90
N PHE A 163 -34.26 -18.05 -9.12
CA PHE A 163 -34.55 -16.82 -9.85
C PHE A 163 -35.96 -16.91 -10.45
N THR A 164 -36.85 -15.99 -10.05
CA THR A 164 -38.28 -16.04 -10.42
C THR A 164 -38.71 -14.91 -11.35
N SER A 165 -37.81 -14.01 -11.75
CA SER A 165 -38.19 -12.91 -12.64
C SER A 165 -38.15 -13.35 -14.10
N ASP A 166 -39.15 -12.90 -14.86
CA ASP A 166 -39.20 -13.04 -16.32
C ASP A 166 -38.59 -11.83 -17.05
N ASP A 167 -38.01 -10.87 -16.33
CA ASP A 167 -37.30 -9.72 -16.90
C ASP A 167 -35.78 -9.92 -16.84
N PHE A 168 -35.11 -9.73 -17.98
CA PHE A 168 -33.65 -9.74 -18.06
C PHE A 168 -33.03 -8.58 -17.26
N ASN A 169 -33.77 -7.49 -17.01
CA ASN A 169 -33.26 -6.37 -16.21
C ASN A 169 -32.97 -6.76 -14.76
N ASP A 170 -33.68 -7.75 -14.22
CA ASP A 170 -33.49 -8.22 -12.85
C ASP A 170 -32.27 -9.14 -12.71
N VAL A 171 -31.69 -9.58 -13.84
CA VAL A 171 -30.47 -10.39 -13.83
C VAL A 171 -29.29 -9.53 -13.36
N PRO A 172 -28.59 -9.94 -12.28
CA PRO A 172 -27.41 -9.22 -11.84
C PRO A 172 -26.28 -9.30 -12.87
N ILE A 173 -25.65 -8.17 -13.18
CA ILE A 173 -24.64 -8.08 -14.26
C ILE A 173 -23.46 -9.06 -14.07
N TYR A 174 -23.04 -9.26 -12.83
CA TYR A 174 -21.90 -10.10 -12.47
C TYR A 174 -22.19 -11.61 -12.65
N TRP A 175 -23.46 -12.01 -12.87
CA TRP A 175 -23.79 -13.41 -13.20
C TRP A 175 -23.20 -13.83 -14.54
N TYR A 176 -22.99 -12.89 -15.46
CA TYR A 176 -22.34 -13.20 -16.74
C TYR A 176 -20.91 -13.71 -16.52
N ASP A 177 -20.11 -12.98 -15.74
CA ASP A 177 -18.72 -13.36 -15.47
C ASP A 177 -18.64 -14.70 -14.72
N ILE A 178 -19.56 -14.94 -13.77
CA ILE A 178 -19.67 -16.21 -13.05
C ILE A 178 -20.05 -17.35 -14.00
N ALA A 179 -21.06 -17.14 -14.85
CA ALA A 179 -21.54 -18.14 -15.79
C ALA A 179 -20.46 -18.53 -16.82
N VAL A 180 -19.70 -17.56 -17.31
CA VAL A 180 -18.56 -17.81 -18.20
C VAL A 180 -17.47 -18.57 -17.45
N ARG A 181 -17.09 -18.13 -16.24
CA ARG A 181 -16.06 -18.76 -15.41
C ARG A 181 -16.37 -20.21 -15.05
N LEU A 182 -17.64 -20.51 -14.75
CA LEU A 182 -18.11 -21.84 -14.38
C LEU A 182 -18.50 -22.70 -15.60
N GLY A 183 -18.44 -22.16 -16.82
CA GLY A 183 -18.70 -22.91 -18.05
C GLY A 183 -20.18 -23.14 -18.39
N TYR A 184 -21.11 -22.38 -17.80
CA TYR A 184 -22.54 -22.44 -18.14
C TYR A 184 -22.86 -21.81 -19.49
N LEU A 185 -21.95 -20.98 -20.03
CA LEU A 185 -22.23 -20.16 -21.20
C LEU A 185 -21.37 -20.60 -22.40
N ASN A 186 -22.00 -21.30 -23.33
CA ASN A 186 -21.43 -21.69 -24.61
C ASN A 186 -22.04 -20.86 -25.75
N TRP A 187 -21.20 -20.44 -26.69
CA TRP A 187 -21.58 -19.63 -27.83
C TRP A 187 -21.48 -20.43 -29.12
N GLU A 188 -22.51 -20.35 -29.95
CA GLU A 188 -22.45 -20.83 -31.33
C GLU A 188 -22.00 -19.70 -32.27
N GLU A 189 -21.59 -20.07 -33.48
CA GLU A 189 -21.09 -19.11 -34.48
C GLU A 189 -22.17 -18.07 -34.83
N GLY A 190 -21.80 -16.78 -34.76
CA GLY A 190 -22.69 -15.64 -35.06
C GLY A 190 -23.73 -15.31 -33.98
N GLU A 191 -23.88 -16.10 -32.92
CA GLU A 191 -24.88 -15.86 -31.88
C GLU A 191 -24.54 -14.65 -31.01
N LYS A 192 -23.25 -14.50 -30.67
CA LYS A 192 -22.73 -13.38 -29.88
C LYS A 192 -22.97 -12.03 -30.58
N GLU A 193 -22.84 -11.99 -31.90
CA GLU A 193 -23.08 -10.80 -32.71
C GLU A 193 -24.56 -10.45 -32.77
N LYS A 194 -25.45 -11.44 -32.93
CA LYS A 194 -26.90 -11.23 -32.89
C LYS A 194 -27.34 -10.66 -31.54
N LEU A 195 -26.84 -11.22 -30.44
CA LEU A 195 -27.16 -10.77 -29.09
C LEU A 195 -26.62 -9.36 -28.84
N TRP A 196 -25.44 -9.05 -29.37
CA TRP A 196 -24.86 -7.71 -29.29
C TRP A 196 -25.71 -6.67 -30.02
N GLU A 197 -26.19 -6.97 -31.22
CA GLU A 197 -27.04 -6.01 -31.94
C GLU A 197 -28.41 -5.84 -31.30
N GLU A 198 -29.01 -6.91 -30.77
CA GLU A 198 -30.23 -6.79 -29.97
C GLU A 198 -30.02 -5.90 -28.74
N ALA A 199 -28.90 -6.07 -28.03
CA ALA A 199 -28.58 -5.26 -26.87
C ALA A 199 -28.37 -3.77 -27.22
N LYS A 200 -27.78 -3.46 -28.38
CA LYS A 200 -27.68 -2.08 -28.87
C LYS A 200 -29.06 -1.48 -29.15
N GLN A 201 -29.94 -2.22 -29.83
CA GLN A 201 -31.28 -1.73 -30.12
C GLN A 201 -32.06 -1.43 -28.83
N LEU A 202 -31.96 -2.28 -27.82
CA LEU A 202 -32.57 -2.06 -26.51
C LEU A 202 -31.95 -0.87 -25.75
N ALA A 203 -30.62 -0.69 -25.83
CA ALA A 203 -29.94 0.44 -25.21
C ALA A 203 -30.36 1.80 -25.81
N LEU A 204 -30.80 1.82 -27.07
CA LEU A 204 -31.31 3.02 -27.75
C LEU A 204 -32.78 3.33 -27.40
N GLN A 205 -33.53 2.34 -26.92
CA GLN A 205 -34.94 2.48 -26.55
C GLN A 205 -35.15 2.87 -25.07
N GLU A 206 -34.08 2.98 -24.29
CA GLU A 206 -34.15 3.33 -22.87
C GLU A 206 -34.69 4.76 -22.67
N LYS A 207 -35.55 4.95 -21.66
CA LYS A 207 -36.10 6.27 -21.31
C LYS A 207 -35.11 7.06 -20.44
N PRO A 208 -35.14 8.40 -20.47
CA PRO A 208 -34.31 9.20 -19.57
C PRO A 208 -34.69 8.92 -18.10
N GLU A 209 -33.70 9.00 -17.22
CA GLU A 209 -33.86 8.74 -15.77
C GLU A 209 -34.80 9.75 -15.08
N SER A 210 -34.92 10.96 -15.64
CA SER A 210 -35.83 11.99 -15.14
C SER A 210 -36.34 12.90 -16.26
N ASP A 211 -37.43 13.62 -15.97
CA ASP A 211 -38.00 14.63 -16.87
C ASP A 211 -37.27 15.98 -16.84
N ALA A 212 -36.19 16.11 -16.05
CA ALA A 212 -35.39 17.32 -16.00
C ALA A 212 -34.71 17.59 -17.35
N MET A 213 -34.67 18.87 -17.75
CA MET A 213 -34.13 19.29 -19.05
C MET A 213 -32.66 18.89 -19.24
N ILE A 214 -31.87 18.90 -18.16
CA ILE A 214 -30.45 18.53 -18.16
C ILE A 214 -30.28 17.04 -18.44
N ASP A 215 -31.08 16.20 -17.76
CA ASP A 215 -31.01 14.74 -17.88
C ASP A 215 -31.50 14.27 -19.26
N ARG A 216 -32.56 14.90 -19.79
CA ARG A 216 -33.02 14.65 -21.16
C ARG A 216 -31.95 14.99 -22.21
N LYS A 217 -31.25 16.12 -22.05
CA LYS A 217 -30.18 16.52 -22.99
C LYS A 217 -28.97 15.59 -22.92
N ALA A 218 -28.58 15.17 -21.71
CA ALA A 218 -27.50 14.19 -21.51
C ALA A 218 -27.87 12.82 -22.10
N HIS A 219 -29.13 12.37 -21.92
CA HIS A 219 -29.64 11.12 -22.47
C HIS A 219 -29.66 11.11 -24.00
N LEU A 220 -30.16 12.19 -24.63
CA LEU A 220 -30.15 12.33 -26.08
C LEU A 220 -28.73 12.27 -26.68
N LYS A 221 -27.74 12.84 -25.97
CA LYS A 221 -26.33 12.74 -26.37
C LYS A 221 -25.83 11.30 -26.29
N LYS A 222 -26.14 10.56 -25.23
CA LYS A 222 -25.77 9.13 -25.07
C LYS A 222 -26.39 8.26 -26.18
N ILE A 223 -27.64 8.52 -26.56
CA ILE A 223 -28.32 7.83 -27.67
C ILE A 223 -27.62 8.15 -29.00
N ALA A 224 -27.27 9.41 -29.25
CA ALA A 224 -26.56 9.82 -30.47
C ALA A 224 -25.17 9.16 -30.61
N GLU A 225 -24.51 8.88 -29.49
CA GLU A 225 -23.23 8.15 -29.43
C GLU A 225 -23.40 6.61 -29.44
N GLY A 226 -24.63 6.10 -29.57
CA GLY A 226 -24.94 4.68 -29.66
C GLY A 226 -25.06 3.95 -28.31
N ASN A 227 -24.94 4.65 -27.18
CA ASN A 227 -25.09 4.14 -25.82
C ASN A 227 -24.32 2.82 -25.54
N ILE A 228 -23.09 2.72 -26.06
CA ILE A 228 -22.26 1.51 -26.04
C ILE A 228 -22.06 0.92 -24.64
N PRO A 229 -21.77 1.70 -23.57
CA PRO A 229 -21.60 1.15 -22.23
C PRO A 229 -22.86 0.44 -21.74
N ARG A 230 -24.04 0.98 -22.04
CA ARG A 230 -25.32 0.36 -21.66
C ARG A 230 -25.62 -0.88 -22.47
N ALA A 231 -25.36 -0.86 -23.78
CA ALA A 231 -25.46 -2.02 -24.65
C ALA A 231 -24.64 -3.19 -24.11
N ARG A 232 -23.45 -2.95 -23.56
CA ARG A 232 -22.62 -3.98 -22.91
C ARG A 232 -23.28 -4.59 -21.67
N VAL A 233 -23.87 -3.76 -20.80
CA VAL A 233 -24.60 -4.24 -19.62
C VAL A 233 -25.79 -5.10 -20.04
N ILE A 234 -26.58 -4.62 -21.01
CA ILE A 234 -27.75 -5.34 -21.52
C ILE A 234 -27.34 -6.67 -22.15
N ALA A 235 -26.27 -6.69 -22.96
CA ALA A 235 -25.76 -7.91 -23.58
C ALA A 235 -25.39 -8.98 -22.53
N PHE A 236 -24.72 -8.59 -21.45
CA PHE A 236 -24.36 -9.52 -20.37
C PHE A 236 -25.59 -10.10 -19.67
N LYS A 237 -26.58 -9.25 -19.36
CA LYS A 237 -27.84 -9.68 -18.77
C LYS A 237 -28.64 -10.59 -19.69
N LEU A 238 -28.77 -10.23 -20.97
CA LEU A 238 -29.47 -11.04 -21.98
C LEU A 238 -28.81 -12.40 -22.19
N ALA A 239 -27.47 -12.47 -22.19
CA ALA A 239 -26.75 -13.72 -22.37
C ALA A 239 -27.09 -14.72 -21.25
N VAL A 240 -27.07 -14.26 -20.00
CA VAL A 240 -27.46 -15.08 -18.85
C VAL A 240 -28.96 -15.42 -18.90
N PHE A 241 -29.80 -14.43 -19.17
CA PHE A 241 -31.25 -14.63 -19.17
C PHE A 241 -31.73 -15.63 -20.24
N LYS A 242 -31.26 -15.46 -21.48
CA LYS A 242 -31.69 -16.29 -22.61
C LYS A 242 -31.05 -17.67 -22.61
N LYS A 243 -29.74 -17.76 -22.35
CA LYS A 243 -29.01 -19.03 -22.49
C LYS A 243 -29.02 -19.88 -21.25
N ILE A 244 -29.18 -19.28 -20.07
CA ILE A 244 -29.11 -19.99 -18.80
C ILE A 244 -30.51 -20.04 -18.21
N ILE A 245 -31.06 -18.90 -17.79
CA ILE A 245 -32.30 -18.86 -17.00
C ILE A 245 -33.47 -19.49 -17.76
N LYS A 246 -33.76 -19.05 -19.00
CA LYS A 246 -34.83 -19.65 -19.82
C LYS A 246 -34.57 -21.12 -20.13
N PHE A 247 -33.33 -21.50 -20.42
CA PHE A 247 -32.98 -22.89 -20.73
C PHE A 247 -33.07 -23.83 -19.50
N THR A 248 -32.73 -23.37 -18.29
CA THR A 248 -32.91 -24.15 -17.06
C THR A 248 -34.34 -24.18 -16.54
N LEU A 249 -35.18 -23.20 -16.89
CA LEU A 249 -36.59 -23.15 -16.48
C LEU A 249 -37.52 -23.89 -17.46
N ASP A 250 -37.21 -23.88 -18.76
CA ASP A 250 -37.98 -24.58 -19.80
C ASP A 250 -37.71 -26.11 -19.85
N GLY A 251 -36.75 -26.60 -19.07
CA GLY A 251 -36.42 -28.02 -18.90
C GLY A 251 -37.18 -28.75 -17.78
N LYS A 252 -38.26 -28.16 -17.25
CA LYS A 252 -39.19 -28.79 -16.31
C LYS A 252 -40.52 -29.13 -16.97
#